data_AF-A0A6L7QGA7-F1
#
_entry.id   AF-A0A6L7QGA7-F1
#
_cell.length_a   1.000
_cell.length_b   1.000
_cell.length_c   1.000
_cell.angle_alpha   90.00
_cell.angle_beta   90.00
_cell.angle_gamma   90.00
#
_symmetry.space_group_name_H-M   'P 1'
#
loop_
_entity.id
_entity.type
_entity.pdbx_description
1 polymer ?
#
loop_
_entity_poly.entity_id
_entity_poly.type
_entity_poly.pdbx_seq_one_letter_code
_entity_poly.pdbx_strand_id
1 'polypeptide(L)'
;MNGRRPNVKVTSQQLDFFAAEGYVIIKGGLTDDDLAPLIEDHNIIVDEIARDLHGQGKVANLYENEPFARRLACLAEECDEVDGCPDIGETRRRGTFEFLRNQNLVDLIEPFIGAEITCNAVSHVRPKMPSTDVIFHQDAVFTTQEAQGILQVTVWIPLVESTEENGCLQVQPRVHQRRMVYWRYGQDLPQTERVSLPMQKGDVLFVHKLTPHGSGPNNTNVVRWSMDLRYQKTGEPSPRPEWPSLVARSRRDPASETVYEDWRDHWADWLVKTPKQIHYERPNKPLPFTGEMFLE
;
A
#
# COMPACT_ATOMS: atom_id res chain seq x y z
N MET A 1 -21.43 -11.08 -14.28
CA MET A 1 -22.15 -9.81 -14.48
C MET A 1 -21.12 -8.79 -14.92
N ASN A 2 -21.32 -8.14 -16.07
CA ASN A 2 -20.36 -7.14 -16.58
C ASN A 2 -20.47 -5.88 -15.72
N GLY A 3 -19.69 -5.82 -14.64
CA GLY A 3 -19.49 -4.61 -13.84
C GLY A 3 -19.06 -3.48 -14.76
N ARG A 4 -19.74 -2.34 -14.67
CA ARG A 4 -19.43 -1.13 -15.44
C ARG A 4 -18.02 -0.70 -15.05
N ARG A 5 -17.05 -0.81 -15.95
CA ARG A 5 -15.71 -0.24 -15.72
C ARG A 5 -15.87 1.26 -15.39
N PRO A 6 -15.37 1.75 -14.25
CA PRO A 6 -15.24 3.18 -14.03
C PRO A 6 -14.39 3.75 -15.17
N ASN A 7 -14.94 4.68 -15.95
CA ASN A 7 -14.19 5.39 -17.00
C ASN A 7 -13.44 6.58 -16.41
N VAL A 8 -12.75 6.36 -15.28
CA VAL A 8 -11.92 7.39 -14.64
C VAL A 8 -10.55 7.32 -15.28
N LYS A 9 -10.12 8.43 -15.87
CA LYS A 9 -8.81 8.56 -16.49
C LYS A 9 -8.03 9.66 -15.79
N VAL A 10 -6.75 9.41 -15.56
CA VAL A 10 -5.83 10.44 -15.06
C VAL A 10 -5.67 11.50 -16.15
N THR A 11 -5.87 12.76 -15.77
CA THR A 11 -5.75 13.91 -16.66
C THR A 11 -4.35 14.51 -16.62
N SER A 12 -3.96 15.27 -17.64
CA SER A 12 -2.68 16.00 -17.63
C SER A 12 -2.57 16.95 -16.43
N GLN A 13 -3.66 17.61 -16.03
CA GLN A 13 -3.67 18.49 -14.85
C GLN A 13 -3.35 17.73 -13.55
N GLN A 14 -3.80 16.47 -13.43
CA GLN A 14 -3.47 15.61 -12.28
C GLN A 14 -2.02 15.16 -12.31
N LEU A 15 -1.45 14.90 -13.50
CA LEU A 15 -0.03 14.60 -13.64
C LEU A 15 0.83 15.83 -13.32
N ASP A 16 0.45 17.01 -13.80
CA ASP A 16 1.13 18.28 -13.49
C ASP A 16 1.07 18.57 -11.99
N PHE A 17 -0.09 18.34 -11.35
CA PHE A 17 -0.24 18.46 -9.91
C PHE A 17 0.65 17.46 -9.17
N PHE A 18 0.68 16.19 -9.59
CA PHE A 18 1.57 15.18 -9.00
C PHE A 18 3.04 15.57 -9.13
N ALA A 19 3.45 16.08 -10.30
CA ALA A 19 4.82 16.53 -10.52
C ALA A 19 5.19 17.71 -9.62
N ALA A 20 4.28 18.68 -9.49
CA ALA A 20 4.48 19.86 -8.67
C ALA A 20 4.42 19.56 -7.17
N GLU A 21 3.41 18.84 -6.69
CA GLU A 21 3.11 18.70 -5.27
C GLU A 21 3.61 17.38 -4.66
N GLY A 22 3.95 16.39 -5.50
CA GLY A 22 4.51 15.11 -5.08
C GLY A 22 3.46 14.07 -4.67
N TYR A 23 2.18 14.38 -4.86
CA TYR A 23 1.05 13.50 -4.63
C TYR A 23 -0.15 13.92 -5.50
N VAL A 24 -1.12 13.03 -5.71
CA VAL A 24 -2.41 13.39 -6.29
C VAL A 24 -3.50 12.39 -5.88
N ILE A 25 -4.71 12.86 -5.62
CA ILE A 25 -5.87 12.01 -5.37
C ILE A 25 -6.73 11.90 -6.63
N ILE A 26 -7.02 10.68 -7.04
CA ILE A 26 -8.00 10.35 -8.06
C ILE A 26 -9.28 9.91 -7.36
N LYS A 27 -10.31 10.76 -7.41
CA LYS A 27 -11.59 10.52 -6.74
C LYS A 27 -12.41 9.46 -7.48
N GLY A 28 -12.97 8.50 -6.74
CA GLY A 28 -13.80 7.42 -7.29
C GLY A 28 -13.10 6.57 -8.36
N GLY A 29 -11.78 6.39 -8.25
CA GLY A 29 -10.99 5.66 -9.24
C GLY A 29 -11.32 4.16 -9.30
N LEU A 30 -11.80 3.60 -8.19
CA LEU A 30 -12.18 2.20 -8.05
C LEU A 30 -13.61 2.06 -7.56
N THR A 31 -14.28 1.01 -8.01
CA THR A 31 -15.65 0.66 -7.61
C THR A 31 -15.67 -0.33 -6.44
N ASP A 32 -16.84 -0.52 -5.84
CA ASP A 32 -17.02 -1.58 -4.85
C ASP A 32 -16.73 -2.97 -5.43
N ASP A 33 -17.06 -3.22 -6.70
CA ASP A 33 -16.77 -4.48 -7.39
C ASP A 33 -15.26 -4.72 -7.51
N ASP A 34 -14.46 -3.67 -7.69
CA ASP A 34 -12.99 -3.77 -7.74
C ASP A 34 -12.43 -4.17 -6.37
N LEU A 35 -12.99 -3.62 -5.29
CA LEU A 35 -12.51 -3.83 -3.93
C LEU A 35 -13.07 -5.09 -3.26
N ALA A 36 -14.20 -5.61 -3.74
CA ALA A 36 -14.92 -6.70 -3.08
C ALA A 36 -14.08 -7.99 -2.90
N PRO A 37 -13.33 -8.50 -3.90
CA PRO A 37 -12.53 -9.71 -3.71
C PRO A 37 -11.43 -9.55 -2.64
N LEU A 38 -10.83 -8.37 -2.58
CA LEU A 38 -9.83 -8.02 -1.58
C LEU A 38 -10.44 -7.95 -0.17
N ILE A 39 -11.60 -7.30 -0.03
CA ILE A 39 -12.31 -7.20 1.26
C ILE A 39 -12.73 -8.59 1.74
N GLU A 40 -13.19 -9.46 0.84
CA GLU A 40 -13.58 -10.83 1.18
C GLU A 40 -12.39 -11.66 1.68
N ASP A 41 -11.23 -11.57 1.02
CA ASP A 41 -10.01 -12.21 1.51
C ASP A 41 -9.65 -11.77 2.94
N HIS A 42 -9.84 -10.48 3.26
CA HIS A 42 -9.55 -9.96 4.60
C HIS A 42 -10.61 -10.36 5.63
N ASN A 43 -11.88 -10.49 5.24
CA ASN A 43 -12.90 -11.09 6.10
C ASN A 43 -12.52 -12.53 6.48
N ILE A 44 -12.03 -13.32 5.51
CA ILE A 44 -11.57 -14.69 5.75
C ILE A 44 -10.35 -14.70 6.69
N ILE A 45 -9.38 -13.81 6.48
CA ILE A 45 -8.20 -13.70 7.37
C ILE A 45 -8.64 -13.37 8.80
N VAL A 46 -9.51 -12.36 8.99
CA VAL A 46 -10.01 -11.97 10.32
C VAL A 46 -10.83 -13.10 10.96
N ASP A 47 -11.57 -13.87 10.16
CA ASP A 47 -12.33 -15.02 10.61
C ASP A 47 -11.44 -16.17 11.11
N GLU A 48 -10.34 -16.46 10.40
CA GLU A 48 -9.32 -17.42 10.84
C GLU A 48 -8.65 -16.98 12.15
N ILE A 49 -8.28 -15.70 12.27
CA ILE A 49 -7.74 -15.12 13.51
C ILE A 49 -8.75 -15.28 14.66
N ALA A 50 -10.02 -14.91 14.43
CA ALA A 50 -11.06 -15.01 15.45
C ALA A 50 -11.25 -16.45 15.95
N ARG A 51 -11.29 -17.42 15.03
CA ARG A 51 -11.47 -18.85 15.37
C ARG A 51 -10.27 -19.42 16.11
N ASP A 52 -9.05 -19.06 15.70
CA ASP A 52 -7.84 -19.50 16.40
C ASP A 52 -7.80 -18.98 17.84
N LEU A 53 -8.02 -17.67 18.02
CA LEU A 53 -8.07 -17.05 19.35
C LEU A 53 -9.18 -17.63 20.23
N HIS A 54 -10.38 -17.84 19.67
CA HIS A 54 -11.49 -18.43 20.39
C HIS A 54 -11.21 -19.90 20.74
N GLY A 55 -10.62 -20.68 19.83
CA GLY A 55 -10.19 -22.06 20.09
C GLY A 55 -9.13 -22.15 21.20
N GLN A 56 -8.31 -21.12 21.37
CA GLN A 56 -7.36 -20.97 22.47
C GLN A 56 -7.98 -20.39 23.75
N GLY A 57 -9.26 -19.99 23.73
CA GLY A 57 -9.95 -19.36 24.87
C GLY A 57 -9.49 -17.92 25.16
N LYS A 58 -8.84 -17.26 24.19
CA LYS A 58 -8.33 -15.88 24.33
C LYS A 58 -9.39 -14.81 24.05
N VAL A 59 -10.44 -15.15 23.31
CA VAL A 59 -11.62 -14.30 23.09
C VAL A 59 -12.89 -15.09 23.36
N ALA A 60 -13.91 -14.44 23.88
CA ALA A 60 -15.19 -15.05 24.21
C ALA A 60 -16.12 -15.16 22.98
N ASN A 61 -15.99 -14.25 22.01
CA ASN A 61 -16.87 -14.18 20.83
C ASN A 61 -16.07 -14.12 19.52
N LEU A 62 -16.66 -14.66 18.45
CA LEU A 62 -16.09 -14.61 17.09
C LEU A 62 -16.42 -13.32 16.32
N TYR A 63 -17.37 -12.52 16.84
CA TYR A 63 -17.84 -11.26 16.25
C TYR A 63 -18.28 -11.36 14.78
N GLU A 64 -18.88 -12.48 14.36
CA GLU A 64 -19.20 -12.77 12.95
C GLU A 64 -20.18 -11.77 12.31
N ASN A 65 -21.01 -11.10 13.12
CA ASN A 65 -21.98 -10.11 12.66
C ASN A 65 -21.42 -8.67 12.65
N GLU A 66 -20.20 -8.45 13.14
CA GLU A 66 -19.59 -7.13 13.13
C GLU A 66 -19.18 -6.70 11.71
N PRO A 67 -19.32 -5.42 11.35
CA PRO A 67 -18.85 -4.91 10.07
C PRO A 67 -17.35 -5.12 9.85
N PHE A 68 -16.92 -5.16 8.59
CA PHE A 68 -15.51 -5.27 8.17
C PHE A 68 -14.57 -4.30 8.93
N ALA A 69 -14.99 -3.06 9.12
CA ALA A 69 -14.21 -2.03 9.82
C ALA A 69 -14.12 -2.29 11.34
N ARG A 70 -15.04 -3.04 11.94
CA ARG A 70 -15.15 -3.17 13.40
C ARG A 70 -14.62 -4.50 13.93
N ARG A 71 -14.81 -5.59 13.18
CA ARG A 71 -14.59 -6.97 13.67
C ARG A 71 -13.19 -7.19 14.25
N LEU A 72 -12.13 -6.76 13.56
CA LEU A 72 -10.75 -6.92 14.04
C LEU A 72 -10.49 -6.09 15.31
N ALA A 73 -11.07 -4.89 15.41
CA ALA A 73 -10.95 -4.06 16.62
C ALA A 73 -11.67 -4.69 17.82
N CYS A 74 -12.80 -5.39 17.63
CA CYS A 74 -13.45 -6.12 18.72
C CYS A 74 -12.56 -7.25 19.26
N LEU A 75 -11.90 -8.00 18.37
CA LEU A 75 -10.95 -9.04 18.78
C LEU A 75 -9.78 -8.45 19.58
N ALA A 76 -9.26 -7.30 19.13
CA ALA A 76 -8.16 -6.60 19.81
C ALA A 76 -8.55 -5.98 21.16
N GLU A 77 -9.84 -5.70 21.41
CA GLU A 77 -10.32 -5.26 22.71
C GLU A 77 -10.33 -6.39 23.75
N GLU A 78 -10.47 -7.64 23.32
CA GLU A 78 -10.40 -8.83 24.19
C GLU A 78 -8.98 -9.41 24.28
N CYS A 79 -8.15 -9.22 23.25
CA CYS A 79 -6.84 -9.85 23.14
C CYS A 79 -5.77 -8.91 22.57
N ASP A 80 -4.84 -8.47 23.43
CA ASP A 80 -3.72 -7.58 23.07
C ASP A 80 -2.72 -8.20 22.07
N GLU A 81 -2.79 -9.51 21.80
CA GLU A 81 -1.98 -10.18 20.78
C GLU A 81 -2.43 -9.83 19.35
N VAL A 82 -3.62 -9.24 19.19
CA VAL A 82 -4.14 -8.80 17.89
C VAL A 82 -3.61 -7.41 17.57
N ASP A 83 -2.45 -7.36 16.91
CA ASP A 83 -1.80 -6.11 16.50
C ASP A 83 -1.98 -5.77 15.00
N GLY A 84 -2.61 -6.66 14.23
CA GLY A 84 -2.90 -6.42 12.82
C GLY A 84 -3.34 -7.66 12.04
N CYS A 85 -2.94 -7.72 10.76
CA CYS A 85 -3.16 -8.87 9.90
C CYS A 85 -1.85 -9.31 9.24
N PRO A 86 -1.70 -10.60 8.92
CA PRO A 86 -0.56 -11.10 8.17
C PRO A 86 -0.48 -10.43 6.79
N ASP A 87 0.75 -10.27 6.29
CA ASP A 87 1.00 -9.52 5.06
C ASP A 87 0.57 -10.28 3.79
N ILE A 88 0.50 -9.57 2.66
CA ILE A 88 0.05 -10.10 1.36
C ILE A 88 0.83 -11.37 0.97
N GLY A 89 2.14 -11.35 1.15
CA GLY A 89 3.01 -12.49 0.82
C GLY A 89 2.85 -13.70 1.75
N GLU A 90 2.38 -13.49 2.99
CA GLU A 90 2.10 -14.56 3.96
C GLU A 90 0.76 -15.23 3.69
N THR A 91 -0.27 -14.43 3.41
CA THR A 91 -1.64 -14.92 3.19
C THR A 91 -1.83 -15.49 1.79
N ARG A 92 -1.13 -14.93 0.79
CA ARG A 92 -1.16 -15.31 -0.62
C ARG A 92 -2.58 -15.48 -1.18
N ARG A 93 -3.52 -14.67 -0.72
CA ARG A 93 -4.93 -14.82 -1.10
C ARG A 93 -5.17 -14.39 -2.54
N ARG A 94 -6.08 -15.09 -3.23
CA ARG A 94 -6.32 -14.90 -4.67
C ARG A 94 -6.99 -13.55 -4.95
N GLY A 95 -7.98 -13.14 -4.16
CA GLY A 95 -8.66 -11.85 -4.37
C GLY A 95 -7.69 -10.66 -4.27
N THR A 96 -6.76 -10.71 -3.32
CA THR A 96 -5.68 -9.73 -3.16
C THR A 96 -4.76 -9.75 -4.37
N PHE A 97 -4.30 -10.93 -4.81
CA PHE A 97 -3.48 -11.04 -6.01
C PHE A 97 -4.17 -10.47 -7.27
N GLU A 98 -5.43 -10.82 -7.51
CA GLU A 98 -6.17 -10.31 -8.67
C GLU A 98 -6.37 -8.79 -8.57
N PHE A 99 -6.54 -8.25 -7.36
CA PHE A 99 -6.63 -6.82 -7.15
C PHE A 99 -5.34 -6.08 -7.50
N LEU A 100 -4.15 -6.64 -7.18
CA LEU A 100 -2.86 -6.03 -7.50
C LEU A 100 -2.64 -5.82 -9.01
N ARG A 101 -3.41 -6.51 -9.85
CA ARG A 101 -3.44 -6.40 -11.32
C ARG A 101 -4.82 -6.00 -11.89
N ASN A 102 -5.70 -5.46 -11.05
CA ASN A 102 -7.03 -5.02 -11.45
C ASN A 102 -6.92 -3.99 -12.58
N GLN A 103 -7.71 -4.15 -13.65
CA GLN A 103 -7.57 -3.32 -14.84
C GLN A 103 -7.85 -1.83 -14.60
N ASN A 104 -8.80 -1.48 -13.73
CA ASN A 104 -9.07 -0.08 -13.37
C ASN A 104 -7.91 0.49 -12.55
N LEU A 105 -7.29 -0.31 -11.67
CA LEU A 105 -6.11 0.10 -10.91
C LEU A 105 -4.90 0.34 -11.83
N VAL A 106 -4.53 -0.63 -12.66
CA VAL A 106 -3.36 -0.49 -13.54
C VAL A 106 -3.57 0.55 -14.65
N ASP A 107 -4.82 0.82 -15.08
CA ASP A 107 -5.14 1.96 -15.96
C ASP A 107 -4.87 3.32 -15.31
N LEU A 108 -5.07 3.44 -14.00
CA LEU A 108 -4.73 4.66 -13.25
C LEU A 108 -3.23 4.80 -12.99
N ILE A 109 -2.50 3.68 -12.85
CA ILE A 109 -1.06 3.66 -12.57
C ILE A 109 -0.23 3.99 -13.82
N GLU A 110 -0.64 3.46 -14.98
CA GLU A 110 0.11 3.55 -16.24
C GLU A 110 0.63 4.96 -16.59
N PRO A 111 -0.14 6.05 -16.43
CA PRO A 111 0.33 7.41 -16.70
C PRO A 111 1.49 7.89 -15.82
N PHE A 112 1.76 7.23 -14.68
CA PHE A 112 2.81 7.64 -13.74
C PHE A 112 4.13 6.89 -13.90
N ILE A 113 4.09 5.63 -14.36
CA ILE A 113 5.28 4.75 -14.43
C ILE A 113 5.42 3.98 -15.76
N GLY A 114 4.47 4.13 -16.68
CA GLY A 114 4.46 3.52 -18.00
C GLY A 114 3.62 2.25 -18.07
N ALA A 115 3.58 1.68 -19.27
CA ALA A 115 2.72 0.55 -19.62
C ALA A 115 3.19 -0.83 -19.12
N GLU A 116 4.40 -0.89 -18.57
CA GLU A 116 5.03 -2.11 -18.07
C GLU A 116 5.12 -1.98 -16.55
N ILE A 117 4.17 -2.58 -15.84
CA ILE A 117 3.88 -2.29 -14.44
C ILE A 117 4.20 -3.50 -13.58
N THR A 118 5.05 -3.31 -12.58
CA THR A 118 5.37 -4.30 -11.55
C THR A 118 4.98 -3.78 -10.17
N CYS A 119 4.20 -4.58 -9.43
CA CYS A 119 3.96 -4.40 -8.01
C CYS A 119 5.07 -5.09 -7.22
N ASN A 120 5.80 -4.35 -6.38
CA ASN A 120 6.90 -4.94 -5.61
C ASN A 120 6.45 -5.44 -4.23
N ALA A 121 7.30 -6.27 -3.63
CA ALA A 121 7.05 -6.98 -2.39
C ALA A 121 7.01 -6.11 -1.12
N VAL A 122 7.22 -4.79 -1.22
CA VAL A 122 7.05 -3.84 -0.11
C VAL A 122 5.59 -3.42 0.01
N SER A 123 4.65 -4.07 -0.67
CA SER A 123 3.23 -3.70 -0.69
C SER A 123 2.47 -4.37 0.45
N HIS A 124 1.57 -3.62 1.11
CA HIS A 124 0.89 -4.08 2.33
C HIS A 124 -0.61 -3.78 2.30
N VAL A 125 -1.36 -4.59 3.04
CA VAL A 125 -2.68 -4.18 3.56
C VAL A 125 -2.51 -3.78 5.01
N ARG A 126 -2.97 -2.57 5.36
CA ARG A 126 -2.74 -1.98 6.68
C ARG A 126 -4.06 -1.84 7.45
N PRO A 127 -4.27 -2.59 8.53
CA PRO A 127 -5.28 -2.28 9.53
C PRO A 127 -4.74 -1.19 10.45
N LYS A 128 -5.17 0.06 10.26
CA LYS A 128 -4.85 1.10 11.24
C LYS A 128 -5.79 0.97 12.44
N MET A 129 -5.30 0.28 13.47
CA MET A 129 -6.03 0.00 14.70
C MET A 129 -6.33 1.30 15.49
N PRO A 130 -7.37 1.31 16.35
CA PRO A 130 -7.60 2.41 17.29
C PRO A 130 -6.34 2.80 18.07
N SER A 131 -6.17 4.09 18.32
CA SER A 131 -5.03 4.68 19.04
C SER A 131 -3.65 4.51 18.38
N THR A 132 -3.57 4.12 17.10
CA THR A 132 -2.29 4.01 16.37
C THR A 132 -2.06 5.17 15.40
N ASP A 133 -0.80 5.59 15.24
CA ASP A 133 -0.34 6.60 14.28
C ASP A 133 0.78 6.07 13.36
N VAL A 134 1.16 6.86 12.35
CA VAL A 134 2.34 6.54 11.52
C VAL A 134 3.23 7.76 11.45
N ILE A 135 4.45 7.60 11.94
CA ILE A 135 5.48 8.65 11.94
C ILE A 135 5.82 9.02 10.49
N PHE A 136 6.00 10.32 10.26
CA PHE A 136 6.38 10.86 8.95
C PHE A 136 7.69 10.26 8.43
N HIS A 137 7.68 9.81 7.18
CA HIS A 137 8.84 9.23 6.49
C HIS A 137 8.69 9.36 4.97
N GLN A 138 9.73 8.98 4.24
CA GLN A 138 9.69 8.77 2.79
C GLN A 138 9.74 7.28 2.48
N ASP A 139 9.03 6.82 1.45
CA ASP A 139 9.11 5.41 1.03
C ASP A 139 10.48 5.03 0.45
N ALA A 140 11.25 6.00 -0.04
CA ALA A 140 12.60 5.76 -0.56
C ALA A 140 13.55 5.07 0.46
N VAL A 141 13.27 5.17 1.77
CA VAL A 141 14.06 4.49 2.81
C VAL A 141 13.92 2.97 2.78
N PHE A 142 12.95 2.46 2.02
CA PHE A 142 12.71 1.04 1.85
C PHE A 142 13.37 0.45 0.61
N THR A 143 14.05 1.23 -0.23
CA THR A 143 14.73 0.67 -1.41
C THR A 143 16.12 0.13 -1.07
N THR A 144 16.51 -0.98 -1.70
CA THR A 144 17.91 -1.44 -1.74
C THR A 144 18.80 -0.39 -2.43
N GLN A 145 20.11 -0.55 -2.27
CA GLN A 145 21.09 0.29 -2.95
C GLN A 145 20.95 0.24 -4.49
N GLU A 146 20.60 -0.92 -5.04
CA GLU A 146 20.36 -1.10 -6.48
C GLU A 146 19.06 -0.42 -6.93
N ALA A 147 18.00 -0.50 -6.14
CA ALA A 147 16.71 0.13 -6.43
C ALA A 147 16.64 1.62 -6.03
N GLN A 148 17.75 2.22 -5.54
CA GLN A 148 17.72 3.57 -5.00
C GLN A 148 17.24 4.59 -6.04
N GLY A 149 17.57 4.42 -7.33
CA GLY A 149 17.34 5.39 -8.40
C GLY A 149 16.07 5.18 -9.22
N ILE A 150 15.32 4.10 -8.97
CA ILE A 150 14.15 3.77 -9.79
C ILE A 150 13.01 4.76 -9.54
N LEU A 151 12.21 5.00 -10.58
CA LEU A 151 10.90 5.60 -10.45
C LEU A 151 9.94 4.59 -9.81
N GLN A 152 9.47 4.92 -8.62
CA GLN A 152 8.47 4.15 -7.88
C GLN A 152 7.38 5.10 -7.38
N VAL A 153 6.13 4.68 -7.52
CA VAL A 153 4.98 5.36 -6.95
C VAL A 153 4.33 4.50 -5.88
N THR A 154 3.95 5.16 -4.79
CA THR A 154 3.08 4.57 -3.78
C THR A 154 1.64 4.84 -4.18
N VAL A 155 0.82 3.79 -4.17
CA VAL A 155 -0.59 3.81 -4.51
C VAL A 155 -1.35 3.40 -3.25
N TRP A 156 -1.93 4.39 -2.59
CA TRP A 156 -2.64 4.22 -1.33
C TRP A 156 -4.15 4.26 -1.57
N ILE A 157 -4.87 3.26 -1.04
CA ILE A 157 -6.29 3.04 -1.33
C ILE A 157 -7.03 2.77 -0.02
N PRO A 158 -7.94 3.65 0.41
CA PRO A 158 -8.81 3.39 1.55
C PRO A 158 -9.87 2.32 1.19
N LEU A 159 -9.99 1.29 2.03
CA LEU A 159 -11.03 0.25 1.90
C LEU A 159 -12.31 0.60 2.70
N VAL A 160 -12.20 1.63 3.53
CA VAL A 160 -13.27 2.27 4.31
C VAL A 160 -13.05 3.79 4.23
N GLU A 161 -14.04 4.61 4.58
CA GLU A 161 -13.84 6.06 4.63
C GLU A 161 -12.63 6.44 5.51
N SER A 162 -11.83 7.40 5.04
CA SER A 162 -10.63 7.89 5.71
C SER A 162 -10.79 9.38 6.02
N THR A 163 -10.89 9.72 7.30
CA THR A 163 -11.14 11.07 7.82
C THR A 163 -9.99 11.51 8.72
N GLU A 164 -9.94 12.78 9.12
CA GLU A 164 -8.95 13.21 10.12
C GLU A 164 -9.13 12.49 11.46
N GLU A 165 -10.37 12.19 11.85
CA GLU A 165 -10.69 11.52 13.12
C GLU A 165 -10.17 10.08 13.17
N ASN A 166 -10.29 9.32 12.07
CA ASN A 166 -9.76 7.95 11.98
C ASN A 166 -8.32 7.88 11.43
N GLY A 167 -7.65 9.03 11.37
CA GLY A 167 -6.23 9.13 11.04
C GLY A 167 -5.94 8.93 9.56
N CYS A 168 -6.56 9.73 8.69
CA CYS A 168 -6.20 9.82 7.28
C CYS A 168 -4.71 10.14 7.07
N LEU A 169 -4.22 9.90 5.85
CA LEU A 169 -2.85 10.25 5.51
C LEU A 169 -2.65 11.77 5.52
N GLN A 170 -1.42 12.15 5.84
CA GLN A 170 -0.93 13.51 5.73
C GLN A 170 0.34 13.51 4.88
N VAL A 171 0.54 14.54 4.08
CA VAL A 171 1.72 14.70 3.21
C VAL A 171 2.42 16.03 3.47
N GLN A 172 3.70 16.13 3.15
CA GLN A 172 4.44 17.39 3.02
C GLN A 172 4.66 17.71 1.54
N PRO A 173 3.79 18.54 0.93
CA PRO A 173 3.87 18.83 -0.49
C PRO A 173 5.21 19.45 -0.91
N ARG A 174 5.63 19.19 -2.15
CA ARG A 174 6.83 19.76 -2.79
C ARG A 174 8.18 19.38 -2.17
N VAL A 175 8.22 18.67 -1.05
CA VAL A 175 9.49 18.25 -0.43
C VAL A 175 10.27 17.28 -1.34
N HIS A 176 9.57 16.47 -2.14
CA HIS A 176 10.20 15.60 -3.14
C HIS A 176 11.09 16.35 -4.14
N GLN A 177 10.76 17.61 -4.45
CA GLN A 177 11.54 18.46 -5.37
C GLN A 177 12.96 18.76 -4.86
N ARG A 178 13.21 18.60 -3.56
CA ARG A 178 14.56 18.72 -2.99
C ARG A 178 15.49 17.59 -3.44
N ARG A 179 14.93 16.52 -4.02
CA ARG A 179 15.66 15.33 -4.48
C ARG A 179 16.62 14.82 -3.41
N MET A 180 16.06 14.59 -2.21
CA MET A 180 16.80 14.19 -1.02
C MET A 180 16.08 13.01 -0.38
N VAL A 181 16.83 11.99 -0.01
CA VAL A 181 16.34 10.87 0.81
C VAL A 181 16.66 11.17 2.27
N TYR A 182 15.63 11.24 3.10
CA TYR A 182 15.69 11.40 4.55
C TYR A 182 15.48 10.03 5.19
N TRP A 183 16.58 9.41 5.63
CA TRP A 183 16.64 7.99 6.00
C TRP A 183 15.99 7.62 7.34
N ARG A 184 15.64 8.64 8.15
CA ARG A 184 15.17 8.46 9.53
C ARG A 184 13.75 8.99 9.68
N TYR A 185 12.92 8.22 10.38
CA TYR A 185 11.52 8.55 10.60
C TYR A 185 11.40 9.76 11.52
N GLY A 186 10.61 10.76 11.11
CA GLY A 186 10.37 11.99 11.86
C GLY A 186 11.60 12.87 12.09
N GLN A 187 12.77 12.48 11.56
CA GLN A 187 14.06 13.14 11.79
C GLN A 187 14.59 13.68 10.46
N ASP A 188 15.32 14.79 10.54
CA ASP A 188 15.94 15.50 9.39
C ASP A 188 14.96 16.02 8.31
N LEU A 189 13.69 15.62 8.37
CA LEU A 189 12.64 16.11 7.50
C LEU A 189 12.48 17.63 7.64
N PRO A 190 12.30 18.34 6.53
CA PRO A 190 12.09 19.77 6.59
C PRO A 190 10.78 20.11 7.29
N GLN A 191 10.80 21.20 8.05
CA GLN A 191 9.61 21.73 8.70
C GLN A 191 8.80 22.51 7.65
N THR A 192 7.86 21.83 7.00
CA THR A 192 6.93 22.37 6.01
C THR A 192 5.51 22.00 6.40
N GLU A 193 4.53 22.73 5.85
CA GLU A 193 3.12 22.46 6.06
C GLU A 193 2.77 21.00 5.76
N ARG A 194 1.94 20.42 6.62
CA ARG A 194 1.38 19.09 6.45
C ARG A 194 -0.07 19.23 6.02
N VAL A 195 -0.44 18.54 4.95
CA VAL A 195 -1.80 18.58 4.41
C VAL A 195 -2.47 17.24 4.68
N SER A 196 -3.61 17.26 5.38
CA SER A 196 -4.47 16.08 5.59
C SER A 196 -5.21 15.71 4.31
N LEU A 197 -5.36 14.42 4.06
CA LEU A 197 -5.95 13.87 2.84
C LEU A 197 -7.16 12.98 3.17
N PRO A 198 -8.31 13.57 3.56
CA PRO A 198 -9.54 12.81 3.72
C PRO A 198 -10.01 12.23 2.38
N MET A 199 -10.41 10.97 2.39
CA MET A 199 -10.70 10.18 1.21
C MET A 199 -11.88 9.24 1.45
N GLN A 200 -12.67 9.02 0.41
CA GLN A 200 -13.75 8.05 0.40
C GLN A 200 -13.23 6.68 -0.05
N LYS A 201 -13.92 5.61 0.32
CA LYS A 201 -13.65 4.26 -0.21
C LYS A 201 -13.63 4.30 -1.74
N GLY A 202 -12.59 3.72 -2.34
CA GLY A 202 -12.41 3.69 -3.80
C GLY A 202 -11.73 4.91 -4.42
N ASP A 203 -11.44 5.95 -3.63
CA ASP A 203 -10.45 6.96 -4.02
C ASP A 203 -9.06 6.31 -4.13
N VAL A 204 -8.18 6.87 -4.97
CA VAL A 204 -6.80 6.38 -5.12
C VAL A 204 -5.83 7.54 -4.94
N LEU A 205 -4.91 7.42 -3.99
CA LEU A 205 -3.84 8.39 -3.77
C LEU A 205 -2.55 7.89 -4.38
N PHE A 206 -1.93 8.69 -5.23
CA PHE A 206 -0.57 8.48 -5.71
C PHE A 206 0.38 9.38 -4.93
N VAL A 207 1.50 8.83 -4.47
CA VAL A 207 2.55 9.55 -3.75
C VAL A 207 3.91 9.23 -4.37
N HIS A 208 4.68 10.26 -4.70
CA HIS A 208 6.06 10.08 -5.14
C HIS A 208 6.91 9.59 -3.96
N LYS A 209 7.83 8.63 -4.16
CA LYS A 209 8.57 7.98 -3.06
C LYS A 209 9.40 8.92 -2.17
N LEU A 210 9.69 10.13 -2.66
CA LEU A 210 10.39 11.20 -1.92
C LEU A 210 9.44 12.21 -1.24
N THR A 211 8.13 12.06 -1.35
CA THR A 211 7.17 12.92 -0.64
C THR A 211 7.01 12.40 0.77
N PRO A 212 7.42 13.16 1.80
CA PRO A 212 7.22 12.74 3.18
C PRO A 212 5.74 12.64 3.48
N HIS A 213 5.35 11.55 4.10
CA HIS A 213 3.98 11.31 4.50
C HIS A 213 3.93 10.49 5.79
N GLY A 214 2.79 10.58 6.46
CA GLY A 214 2.48 9.87 7.69
C GLY A 214 0.97 9.80 7.86
N SER A 215 0.51 9.42 9.05
CA SER A 215 -0.93 9.46 9.35
C SER A 215 -1.16 9.95 10.77
N GLY A 216 -2.23 10.70 10.96
CA GLY A 216 -2.69 11.08 12.30
C GLY A 216 -3.12 9.85 13.12
N PRO A 217 -3.33 10.00 14.44
CA PRO A 217 -3.86 8.92 15.26
C PRO A 217 -5.27 8.52 14.80
N ASN A 218 -5.59 7.23 14.87
CA ASN A 218 -6.98 6.78 14.72
C ASN A 218 -7.70 6.91 16.07
N ASN A 219 -8.55 7.92 16.22
CA ASN A 219 -9.29 8.20 17.46
C ASN A 219 -10.69 7.57 17.48
N THR A 220 -11.00 6.69 16.52
CA THR A 220 -12.28 5.97 16.45
C THR A 220 -12.15 4.57 17.06
N ASN A 221 -13.27 3.87 17.20
CA ASN A 221 -13.32 2.47 17.64
C ASN A 221 -13.35 1.46 16.47
N VAL A 222 -13.04 1.90 15.26
CA VAL A 222 -13.00 1.05 14.06
C VAL A 222 -11.60 1.05 13.45
N VAL A 223 -11.27 -0.02 12.74
CA VAL A 223 -10.05 -0.14 11.94
C VAL A 223 -10.19 0.65 10.66
N ARG A 224 -9.23 1.56 10.39
CA ARG A 224 -9.12 2.26 9.11
C ARG A 224 -8.29 1.43 8.13
N TRP A 225 -8.95 0.50 7.46
CA TRP A 225 -8.36 -0.37 6.45
C TRP A 225 -7.91 0.38 5.20
N SER A 226 -6.69 0.09 4.75
CA SER A 226 -6.14 0.65 3.52
C SER A 226 -5.12 -0.27 2.86
N MET A 227 -4.97 -0.16 1.55
CA MET A 227 -3.82 -0.71 0.81
C MET A 227 -2.71 0.34 0.73
N ASP A 228 -1.47 -0.10 0.84
CA ASP A 228 -0.26 0.69 0.67
C ASP A 228 0.65 -0.04 -0.32
N LEU A 229 0.42 0.20 -1.61
CA LEU A 229 1.01 -0.56 -2.72
C LEU A 229 2.15 0.18 -3.39
N ARG A 230 3.20 -0.53 -3.80
CA ARG A 230 4.37 0.07 -4.46
C ARG A 230 4.50 -0.47 -5.87
N TYR A 231 4.38 0.44 -6.84
CA TYR A 231 4.49 0.11 -8.25
C TYR A 231 5.70 0.80 -8.88
N GLN A 232 6.33 0.08 -9.80
CA GLN A 232 7.50 0.52 -10.56
C GLN A 232 7.44 -0.04 -11.98
N LYS A 233 8.26 0.51 -12.87
CA LYS A 233 8.41 0.01 -14.22
C LYS A 233 9.00 -1.42 -14.22
N THR A 234 8.42 -2.31 -15.01
CA THR A 234 8.94 -3.69 -15.15
C THR A 234 10.36 -3.69 -15.72
N GLY A 235 11.22 -4.53 -15.14
CA GLY A 235 12.64 -4.62 -15.50
C GLY A 235 13.56 -3.78 -14.62
N GLU A 236 13.02 -2.83 -13.85
CA GLU A 236 13.79 -2.12 -12.82
C GLU A 236 14.10 -3.01 -11.61
N PRO A 237 15.22 -2.80 -10.89
CA PRO A 237 15.56 -3.55 -9.69
C PRO A 237 14.46 -3.56 -8.63
N SER A 238 14.24 -4.70 -7.98
CA SER A 238 13.30 -4.79 -6.85
C SER A 238 13.87 -4.09 -5.61
N PRO A 239 13.08 -3.28 -4.89
CA PRO A 239 13.41 -2.76 -3.55
C PRO A 239 13.64 -3.84 -2.49
N ARG A 240 13.15 -5.06 -2.73
CA ARG A 240 13.31 -6.25 -1.89
C ARG A 240 13.49 -7.46 -2.82
N PRO A 241 14.69 -7.72 -3.35
CA PRO A 241 14.92 -8.78 -4.33
C PRO A 241 14.74 -10.19 -3.76
N GLU A 242 14.69 -10.33 -2.43
CA GLU A 242 14.48 -11.59 -1.72
C GLU A 242 13.02 -11.98 -1.64
N TRP A 243 12.10 -11.14 -2.10
CA TRP A 243 10.69 -11.49 -2.19
C TRP A 243 10.14 -11.23 -3.59
N PRO A 244 9.27 -12.11 -4.09
CA PRO A 244 8.83 -12.05 -5.46
C PRO A 244 7.95 -10.83 -5.70
N SER A 245 8.29 -10.08 -6.75
CA SER A 245 7.43 -9.03 -7.30
C SER A 245 6.43 -9.63 -8.29
N LEU A 246 5.37 -8.90 -8.60
CA LEU A 246 4.28 -9.30 -9.49
C LEU A 246 4.26 -8.36 -10.69
N VAL A 247 4.42 -8.89 -11.90
CA VAL A 247 4.22 -8.15 -13.16
C VAL A 247 2.72 -8.02 -13.37
N ALA A 248 2.17 -6.85 -13.01
CA ALA A 248 0.74 -6.58 -12.96
C ALA A 248 0.16 -6.26 -14.34
N ARG A 249 0.98 -5.68 -15.22
CA ARG A 249 0.63 -5.41 -16.62
C ARG A 249 1.89 -5.38 -17.49
N SER A 250 1.80 -5.98 -18.68
CA SER A 250 2.73 -5.72 -19.77
C SER A 250 1.95 -5.52 -21.06
N ARG A 251 2.01 -4.33 -21.66
CA ARG A 251 1.41 -4.11 -22.98
C ARG A 251 2.24 -4.74 -24.09
N ARG A 252 3.57 -4.82 -23.90
CA ARG A 252 4.51 -5.38 -24.86
C ARG A 252 4.43 -6.91 -24.94
N ASP A 253 4.33 -7.56 -23.79
CA ASP A 253 4.26 -9.01 -23.68
C ASP A 253 3.27 -9.45 -22.58
N PRO A 254 1.95 -9.46 -22.87
CA PRO A 254 0.94 -9.86 -21.91
C PRO A 254 1.11 -11.27 -21.35
N ALA A 255 1.82 -12.16 -22.06
CA ALA A 255 2.10 -13.51 -21.57
C ALA A 255 3.15 -13.54 -20.45
N SER A 256 3.90 -12.44 -20.25
CA SER A 256 4.83 -12.27 -19.14
C SER A 256 4.18 -11.79 -17.84
N GLU A 257 2.89 -11.41 -17.87
CA GLU A 257 2.16 -11.03 -16.67
C GLU A 257 2.10 -12.20 -15.68
N THR A 258 2.32 -11.91 -14.40
CA THR A 258 2.43 -12.96 -13.40
C THR A 258 1.12 -13.72 -13.24
N VAL A 259 1.22 -15.04 -13.11
CA VAL A 259 0.10 -15.95 -12.85
C VAL A 259 0.03 -16.24 -11.34
N TYR A 260 -1.18 -16.40 -10.81
CA TYR A 260 -1.41 -16.55 -9.36
C TYR A 260 -0.65 -17.73 -8.77
N GLU A 261 -0.70 -18.89 -9.43
CA GLU A 261 -0.06 -20.12 -8.96
C GLU A 261 1.45 -19.93 -8.80
N ASP A 262 2.11 -19.35 -9.81
CA ASP A 262 3.55 -19.06 -9.78
C ASP A 262 3.90 -18.06 -8.66
N TRP A 263 3.11 -16.99 -8.52
CA TRP A 263 3.31 -15.99 -7.47
C TRP A 263 3.16 -16.60 -6.07
N ARG A 264 2.12 -17.40 -5.86
CA ARG A 264 1.84 -18.09 -4.60
C ARG A 264 2.97 -19.04 -4.24
N ASP A 265 3.39 -19.88 -5.20
CA ASP A 265 4.40 -20.92 -4.96
C ASP A 265 5.78 -20.28 -4.73
N HIS A 266 6.13 -19.24 -5.48
CA HIS A 266 7.33 -18.46 -5.22
C HIS A 266 7.32 -17.82 -3.82
N TRP A 267 6.22 -17.19 -3.39
CA TRP A 267 6.15 -16.64 -2.04
C TRP A 267 6.28 -17.72 -0.96
N ALA A 268 5.67 -18.90 -1.15
CA ALA A 268 5.82 -20.01 -0.22
C ALA A 268 7.28 -20.47 -0.10
N ASP A 269 7.96 -20.66 -1.23
CA ASP A 269 9.38 -21.02 -1.26
C ASP A 269 10.28 -19.96 -0.61
N TRP A 270 9.97 -18.69 -0.82
CA TRP A 270 10.73 -17.58 -0.27
C TRP A 270 10.54 -17.41 1.24
N LEU A 271 9.33 -17.59 1.78
CA LEU A 271 9.12 -17.54 3.22
C LEU A 271 9.87 -18.65 3.97
N VAL A 272 10.14 -19.79 3.32
CA VAL A 272 11.01 -20.83 3.89
C VAL A 272 12.46 -20.34 3.97
N LYS A 273 12.95 -19.63 2.94
CA LYS A 273 14.35 -19.15 2.85
C LYS A 273 14.60 -17.88 3.67
N THR A 274 13.63 -16.98 3.69
CA THR A 274 13.72 -15.65 4.27
C THR A 274 12.40 -15.33 4.98
N PRO A 275 12.16 -15.97 6.15
CA PRO A 275 10.89 -15.87 6.88
C PRO A 275 10.68 -14.51 7.54
N LYS A 276 11.71 -13.65 7.57
CA LYS A 276 11.67 -12.33 8.20
C LYS A 276 12.26 -11.28 7.28
N GLN A 277 11.78 -10.06 7.42
CA GLN A 277 12.30 -8.93 6.69
C GLN A 277 13.79 -8.73 6.94
N ILE A 278 14.54 -8.56 5.85
CA ILE A 278 15.94 -8.15 5.90
C ILE A 278 16.01 -6.65 6.18
N HIS A 279 16.81 -6.28 7.18
CA HIS A 279 17.12 -4.89 7.48
C HIS A 279 18.44 -4.50 6.82
N TYR A 280 18.36 -3.66 5.79
CA TYR A 280 19.54 -3.07 5.16
C TYR A 280 20.08 -1.94 6.03
N GLU A 281 21.40 -1.81 6.05
CA GLU A 281 22.05 -0.66 6.66
C GLU A 281 21.61 0.62 5.96
N ARG A 282 21.15 1.60 6.75
CA ARG A 282 20.69 2.89 6.23
C ARG A 282 21.70 3.99 6.58
N PRO A 283 21.95 4.93 5.67
CA PRO A 283 22.69 6.14 6.00
C PRO A 283 22.09 6.87 7.21
N ASN A 284 22.96 7.47 8.02
CA ASN A 284 22.57 8.22 9.23
C ASN A 284 22.29 9.71 8.97
N LYS A 285 22.40 10.14 7.71
CA LYS A 285 22.21 11.52 7.26
C LYS A 285 21.48 11.56 5.92
N PRO A 286 20.77 12.64 5.59
CA PRO A 286 20.12 12.78 4.29
C PRO A 286 21.12 12.68 3.13
N LEU A 287 20.73 12.03 2.04
CA LEU A 287 21.56 11.88 0.83
C LEU A 287 20.82 12.34 -0.43
N PRO A 288 21.50 12.97 -1.41
CA PRO A 288 20.89 13.36 -2.67
C PRO A 288 20.33 12.16 -3.44
N PHE A 289 19.18 12.35 -4.09
CA PHE A 289 18.54 11.40 -5.00
C PHE A 289 18.87 11.77 -6.46
N THR A 290 19.58 10.87 -7.13
CA THR A 290 20.05 11.05 -8.52
C THR A 290 19.22 10.27 -9.54
N GLY A 291 18.15 9.59 -9.12
CA GLY A 291 17.31 8.75 -9.97
C GLY A 291 16.28 9.50 -10.82
N GLU A 292 15.43 8.73 -11.48
CA GLU A 292 14.31 9.24 -12.26
C GLU A 292 13.19 9.74 -11.31
N MET A 293 12.56 10.87 -11.65
CA MET A 293 11.50 11.49 -10.82
C MET A 293 10.10 11.30 -11.40
N PHE A 294 9.99 11.35 -12.73
CA PHE A 294 8.74 11.25 -13.49
C PHE A 294 9.07 10.64 -14.84
N LEU A 295 8.06 10.12 -15.52
CA LEU A 295 8.21 9.76 -16.94
C LEU A 295 8.56 10.99 -17.77
N GLU A 296 9.44 10.80 -18.75
CA GLU A 296 9.75 11.78 -19.80
C GLU A 296 8.57 11.99 -20.77
#